data_AF-A0A2H9G356-F1
#
_entry.id   AF-A0A2H9G356-F1
#
_cell.length_a   1.000
_cell.length_b   1.000
_cell.length_c   1.000
_cell.angle_alpha   90.00
_cell.angle_beta   90.00
_cell.angle_gamma   90.00
#
_symmetry.space_group_name_H-M   'P 1'
#
loop_
_entity.id
_entity.type
_entity.pdbx_description
1 polymer ?
#
loop_
_entity_poly.entity_id
_entity_poly.type
_entity_poly.pdbx_seq_one_letter_code
_entity_poly.pdbx_strand_id
1 'polypeptide(L)' 'MPKKNLYSEEVLFAKKQLNQLSTIKNKVSQLTRQWEGAIGTNPPDYSDLVNDVEKIERQIYEQIGAWKKTPAI' A
#
# COMPACT_ATOMS: atom_id res chain seq x y z
N MET A 1 -11.88 22.90 25.21
CA MET A 1 -10.88 21.94 24.70
C MET A 1 -10.88 22.02 23.18
N PRO A 2 -9.73 22.20 22.50
CA PRO A 2 -9.72 22.28 21.06
C PRO A 2 -10.06 20.90 20.50
N LYS A 3 -11.14 20.81 19.71
CA LYS A 3 -11.53 19.61 18.99
C LYS A 3 -10.38 19.26 18.05
N LYS A 4 -9.54 18.30 18.42
CA LYS A 4 -8.53 17.74 17.52
C LYS A 4 -9.25 17.27 16.27
N ASN A 5 -8.84 17.78 15.12
CA ASN A 5 -9.48 17.53 13.85
C ASN A 5 -9.12 16.09 13.40
N LEU A 6 -9.91 15.11 13.84
CA LEU A 6 -9.70 13.67 13.61
C LEU A 6 -9.33 13.35 12.16
N TYR A 7 -10.01 14.01 11.22
CA TYR A 7 -9.80 13.88 9.79
C TYR A 7 -8.35 14.20 9.36
N SER A 8 -7.73 15.19 10.00
CA SER A 8 -6.33 15.53 9.71
C SER A 8 -5.35 14.46 10.20
N GLU A 9 -5.64 13.80 11.33
CA GLU A 9 -4.82 12.74 11.89
C GLU A 9 -4.95 11.45 11.07
N GLU A 10 -6.17 11.10 10.63
CA GLU A 10 -6.43 9.95 9.75
C GLU A 10 -5.78 10.11 8.38
N VAL A 11 -5.83 11.31 7.79
CA VAL A 11 -5.14 11.61 6.52
C VAL A 11 -3.62 11.53 6.68
N LEU A 12 -3.07 12.02 7.79
CA LEU A 12 -1.64 11.90 8.09
C LEU A 12 -1.23 10.43 8.30
N PHE A 13 -2.07 9.64 8.95
CA PHE A 13 -1.84 8.21 9.13
C PHE A 13 -1.87 7.46 7.79
N ALA A 14 -2.87 7.69 6.95
CA ALA A 14 -2.96 7.09 5.62
C ALA A 14 -1.74 7.43 4.73
N LYS A 15 -1.26 8.68 4.78
CA LYS A 15 -0.02 9.08 4.09
C LYS A 15 1.21 8.32 4.57
N LYS A 16 1.33 8.07 5.89
CA LYS A 16 2.43 7.26 6.44
C LYS A 16 2.35 5.82 5.96
N GLN A 17 1.15 5.22 5.94
CA GLN A 17 0.94 3.86 5.45
C GLN A 17 1.31 3.75 3.96
N LEU A 18 0.93 4.72 3.13
CA LEU A 18 1.32 4.75 1.71
C LEU A 18 2.84 4.80 1.52
N ASN A 19 3.55 5.59 2.31
CA ASN A 19 5.02 5.64 2.27
C ASN A 19 5.65 4.29 2.66
N GLN A 20 5.08 3.61 3.65
CA GLN A 20 5.55 2.28 4.08
C GLN A 20 5.33 1.24 2.98
N LEU A 21 4.16 1.23 2.35
CA LEU A 21 3.86 0.35 1.22
C LEU A 21 4.79 0.60 0.02
N SER A 22 5.04 1.87 -0.33
CA SER A 22 5.99 2.23 -1.38
C SER A 22 7.41 1.72 -1.07
N THR A 23 7.83 1.82 0.19
CA THR A 23 9.13 1.29 0.65
C THR A 23 9.20 -0.22 0.50
N ILE A 24 8.14 -0.94 0.86
CA ILE A 24 8.05 -2.41 0.71
C ILE A 24 8.08 -2.79 -0.77
N LYS A 25 7.30 -2.12 -1.62
CA LYS A 25 7.27 -2.34 -3.07
C LYS A 25 8.67 -2.21 -3.69
N ASN A 26 9.40 -1.17 -3.32
CA ASN A 26 10.78 -0.96 -3.79
C ASN A 26 11.72 -2.08 -3.34
N LYS A 27 11.62 -2.54 -2.09
CA LYS A 27 12.42 -3.67 -1.60
C LYS A 27 12.10 -4.96 -2.34
N VAL A 28 10.82 -5.25 -2.59
CA VAL A 28 10.41 -6.43 -3.36
C VAL A 28 10.98 -6.35 -4.78
N SER A 29 10.85 -5.22 -5.47
CA SER A 29 11.45 -5.03 -6.80
C SER A 29 12.97 -5.19 -6.81
N GLN A 30 13.66 -4.71 -5.77
CA GLN A 30 15.11 -4.91 -5.63
C GLN A 30 15.46 -6.40 -5.45
N LEU A 31 14.72 -7.11 -4.60
CA LEU A 31 14.92 -8.55 -4.39
C LEU A 31 14.63 -9.34 -5.66
N THR A 32 13.58 -9.00 -6.42
CA THR A 32 13.29 -9.63 -7.73
C THR A 32 14.45 -9.44 -8.71
N ARG A 33 14.98 -8.21 -8.84
CA ARG A 33 16.13 -7.93 -9.71
C ARG A 33 17.41 -8.64 -9.26
N GLN A 34 17.64 -8.70 -7.95
CA GLN A 34 18.77 -9.45 -7.38
C GLN A 34 18.63 -10.95 -7.64
N TRP A 35 17.42 -11.47 -7.52
CA TRP A 35 17.11 -12.87 -7.84
C TRP A 35 17.37 -13.16 -9.32
N GLU A 36 16.84 -12.34 -10.23
CA GLU A 36 17.06 -12.45 -11.68
C GLU A 36 18.55 -12.40 -12.06
N GLY A 37 19.35 -11.57 -11.36
CA GLY A 37 20.78 -11.44 -11.60
C GLY A 37 21.66 -12.53 -10.96
N ALA A 38 21.21 -13.17 -9.88
CA ALA A 38 22.01 -14.12 -9.10
C ALA A 38 21.73 -15.60 -9.42
N ILE A 39 20.49 -15.95 -9.81
CA ILE A 39 20.06 -17.34 -9.97
C ILE A 39 19.24 -17.46 -11.26
N GLY A 40 19.86 -18.01 -12.30
CA GLY A 40 19.26 -18.10 -13.64
C GLY A 40 17.85 -18.70 -13.67
N THR A 41 16.98 -18.03 -14.43
CA THR A 41 15.86 -18.56 -15.24
C THR A 41 14.74 -19.38 -14.58
N ASN A 42 14.57 -19.37 -13.26
CA ASN A 42 13.28 -19.72 -12.65
C ASN A 42 13.02 -18.83 -11.41
N PRO A 43 12.38 -17.66 -11.58
CA PRO A 43 11.90 -16.88 -10.45
C PRO A 43 10.85 -17.69 -9.68
N PRO A 44 10.84 -17.66 -8.33
CA PRO A 44 9.72 -18.15 -7.55
C PRO A 44 8.48 -17.41 -8.05
N ASP A 45 7.43 -18.16 -8.38
CA ASP A 45 6.19 -17.57 -8.84
C ASP A 45 5.56 -16.77 -7.68
N TYR A 46 5.72 -15.45 -7.74
CA TYR A 46 5.15 -14.51 -6.78
C TYR A 46 3.87 -13.87 -7.30
N SER A 47 3.24 -14.43 -8.35
CA SER A 47 1.99 -13.91 -8.93
C SER A 47 0.87 -13.79 -7.89
N ASP A 48 0.78 -14.74 -6.96
CA ASP A 48 -0.17 -14.70 -5.84
C ASP A 48 0.09 -13.50 -4.92
N LEU A 49 1.36 -13.21 -4.60
CA LEU A 49 1.72 -12.08 -3.76
C LEU A 49 1.43 -10.74 -4.44
N VAL A 50 1.65 -10.65 -5.76
CA VAL A 50 1.30 -9.46 -6.56
C VAL A 50 -0.21 -9.24 -6.55
N ASN A 51 -1.00 -10.29 -6.78
CA ASN A 51 -2.46 -10.23 -6.75
C ASN A 51 -2.99 -9.80 -5.38
N ASP A 52 -2.37 -10.27 -4.29
CA ASP A 52 -2.76 -9.89 -2.94
C ASP A 52 -2.43 -8.43 -2.64
N VAL A 53 -1.27 -7.93 -3.12
CA VAL A 53 -0.91 -6.51 -3.01
C VAL A 53 -1.89 -5.62 -3.78
N GLU A 54 -2.26 -6.00 -5.00
CA GLU A 54 -3.24 -5.25 -5.82
C GLU A 54 -4.63 -5.20 -5.18
N LYS A 55 -5.08 -6.32 -4.58
CA LYS A 55 -6.34 -6.36 -3.82
C LYS A 55 -6.31 -5.42 -2.62
N ILE A 56 -5.21 -5.42 -1.86
CA ILE A 56 -5.03 -4.53 -0.71
C ILE A 56 -5.01 -3.06 -1.16
N GLU A 57 -4.29 -2.73 -2.23
CA GLU A 57 -4.29 -1.37 -2.81
C GLU A 57 -5.71 -0.92 -3.17
N ARG A 58 -6.47 -1.78 -3.86
CA ARG A 58 -7.86 -1.49 -4.24
C ARG A 58 -8.77 -1.29 -3.04
N GLN A 59 -8.66 -2.13 -2.01
CA GLN A 59 -9.44 -1.99 -0.77
C GLN A 59 -9.13 -0.66 -0.07
N ILE A 60 -7.86 -0.24 -0.03
CA ILE A 60 -7.47 1.05 0.55
C ILE A 60 -8.06 2.20 -0.26
N TYR A 61 -7.99 2.15 -1.60
CA TYR A 61 -8.60 3.17 -2.46
C TYR A 61 -10.12 3.24 -2.30
N GLU A 62 -10.80 2.10 -2.19
CA GLU A 62 -12.24 2.02 -1.96
C GLU A 62 -12.62 2.57 -0.58
N GLN A 63 -11.85 2.28 0.48
CA GLN A 63 -12.06 2.86 1.81
C GLN A 63 -11.86 4.38 1.80
N ILE A 64 -10.81 4.88 1.16
CA ILE A 64 -10.57 6.32 1.01
C ILE A 64 -11.69 6.99 0.20
N GLY A 65 -12.15 6.34 -0.89
CA GLY A 65 -13.24 6.82 -1.74
C GLY A 65 -14.60 6.83 -1.02
N ALA A 66 -14.85 5.82 -0.18
CA ALA A 66 -16.03 5.75 0.69
C ALA A 66 -16.01 6.84 1.78
N TRP A 67 -14.84 7.14 2.36
CA TRP A 67 -14.67 8.23 3.33
C TRP A 67 -14.96 9.61 2.73
N LYS A 68 -14.78 9.82 1.42
CA LYS A 68 -15.21 11.04 0.73
C LYS A 68 -16.73 11.15 0.55
N LYS A 69 -17.47 10.04 0.62
CA LYS A 69 -18.92 10.00 0.36
C LYS A 69 -19.77 10.08 1.63
N THR A 70 -19.19 9.94 2.82
CA THR A 70 -19.93 10.13 4.08
C THR A 70 -20.07 11.63 4.35
N PRO A 71 -21.26 12.24 4.20
CA PRO A 71 -21.46 13.61 4.61
C PRO A 71 -21.37 13.63 6.15
N ALA A 72 -20.62 14.57 6.70
CA ALA A 72 -20.63 14.82 8.13
C ALA A 72 -22.07 15.14 8.57
N ILE A 73 -22.66 14.27 9.41
CA ILE A 73 -23.88 14.55 10.17
C ILE A 73 -23.52 15.46 11.34
#